data_AF-A0A0E9MEJ6-F1
#
_entry.id   AF-A0A0E9MEJ6-F1
#
_cell.length_a   1.000
_cell.length_b   1.000
_cell.length_c   1.000
_cell.angle_alpha   90.00
_cell.angle_beta   90.00
_cell.angle_gamma   90.00
#
_symmetry.space_group_name_H-M   'P 1'
#
loop_
_entity.id
_entity.type
_entity.pdbx_description
1 polymer ?
#
loop_
_entity_poly.entity_id
_entity_poly.type
_entity_poly.pdbx_seq_one_letter_code
_entity_poly.pdbx_strand_id
1 'polypeptide(L)'
;MKVPNGFTLVEMAIVLVIVGLLLGGLLMPLSAQVEQQRISTTQKALDEIKEALIGYASNQTPPHLPCPDKTTAAGPGTANDGVEDFTPATGICVTSEGNIPWATLGVSDVDAWGSRIHYSVTPAFSSRSPAATFSLASTGTLNVCQTSACTTTIATLVPVVILSYGKNGYGAINTAGSTNPAPTSADELANTDLNISFVSRAPSASGSPAGEFDDIVTWLSTGLLDNRMISAQKLP
;
A
#
# COMPACT_ATOMS: atom_id res chain seq x y z
N MET A 1 40.75 -53.27 -32.52
CA MET A 1 39.32 -52.85 -32.53
C MET A 1 38.94 -52.50 -31.10
N LYS A 2 38.63 -51.24 -30.79
CA LYS A 2 38.16 -50.82 -29.45
C LYS A 2 36.66 -51.12 -29.37
N VAL A 3 36.27 -52.01 -28.48
CA VAL A 3 34.86 -52.28 -28.17
C VAL A 3 34.31 -51.06 -27.42
N PRO A 4 33.19 -50.46 -27.83
CA PRO A 4 32.55 -49.39 -27.06
C PRO A 4 32.00 -49.98 -25.76
N ASN A 5 32.45 -49.46 -24.61
CA ASN A 5 31.82 -49.77 -23.33
C ASN A 5 30.47 -49.03 -23.29
N GLY A 6 29.36 -49.79 -23.26
CA GLY A 6 28.03 -49.23 -23.07
C GLY A 6 27.83 -48.76 -21.63
N PHE A 7 27.11 -47.65 -21.46
CA PHE A 7 26.74 -47.12 -20.14
C PHE A 7 25.97 -48.15 -19.32
N THR A 8 26.30 -48.27 -18.03
CA THR A 8 25.63 -49.20 -17.12
C THR A 8 24.26 -48.65 -16.71
N LEU A 9 23.29 -49.54 -16.44
CA LEU A 9 21.99 -49.16 -15.85
C LEU A 9 22.16 -48.36 -14.55
N VAL A 10 23.20 -48.68 -13.78
CA VAL A 10 23.53 -48.01 -12.53
C VAL A 10 24.01 -46.57 -12.76
N GLU A 11 24.84 -46.33 -13.78
CA GLU A 11 25.25 -44.96 -14.14
C GLU A 11 24.06 -44.10 -14.55
N MET A 12 23.14 -44.63 -15.36
CA MET A 12 21.94 -43.90 -15.75
C MET A 12 21.02 -43.63 -14.54
N ALA A 13 20.90 -44.57 -13.61
CA ALA A 13 20.15 -44.38 -12.37
C ALA A 13 20.77 -43.28 -11.49
N ILE A 14 22.10 -43.26 -11.33
CA ILE A 14 22.80 -42.22 -10.56
C ILE A 14 22.65 -40.85 -11.23
N VAL A 15 22.77 -40.77 -12.57
CA VAL A 15 22.58 -39.52 -13.31
C VAL A 15 21.16 -38.98 -13.11
N LEU A 16 20.14 -39.83 -13.19
CA LEU A 16 18.75 -39.41 -12.98
C LEU A 16 18.50 -38.93 -11.54
N VAL A 17 19.12 -39.56 -10.54
CA VAL A 17 19.07 -39.10 -9.14
C VAL A 17 19.75 -37.75 -8.99
N ILE A 18 20.94 -37.56 -9.57
CA ILE A 18 21.66 -36.27 -9.52
C ILE A 18 20.85 -35.17 -10.23
N VAL A 19 20.33 -35.43 -11.42
CA VAL A 19 19.50 -34.47 -12.16
C VAL A 19 18.21 -34.15 -11.41
N GLY A 20 17.56 -35.15 -10.81
CA GLY A 20 16.38 -34.96 -9.97
C GLY A 20 16.66 -34.08 -8.75
N LEU A 21 17.80 -34.28 -8.09
CA LEU A 21 18.24 -33.45 -6.96
C LEU A 21 18.59 -32.02 -7.40
N LEU A 22 19.27 -31.85 -8.54
CA LEU A 22 19.63 -30.53 -9.07
C LEU A 22 18.38 -29.72 -9.48
N LEU A 23 17.42 -30.36 -10.15
CA LEU A 23 16.17 -29.71 -10.54
C LEU A 23 15.27 -29.42 -9.33
N GLY A 24 15.20 -30.33 -8.35
CA GLY A 24 14.43 -30.14 -7.12
C GLY A 24 15.00 -29.04 -6.21
N GLY A 25 16.34 -28.90 -6.16
CA GLY A 25 17.01 -27.87 -5.35
C GLY A 25 16.85 -26.44 -5.89
N LEU A 26 16.61 -26.26 -7.19
CA LEU A 26 16.54 -24.93 -7.82
C LEU A 26 15.17 -24.24 -7.73
N LEU A 27 14.10 -24.96 -7.40
CA LEU A 27 12.73 -24.41 -7.44
C LEU A 27 12.39 -23.54 -6.23
N MET A 28 12.94 -23.84 -5.04
CA MET A 28 12.73 -23.05 -3.82
C MET A 28 13.30 -21.62 -3.87
N PRO A 29 14.52 -21.35 -4.37
CA PRO A 29 15.03 -19.98 -4.42
C PRO A 29 14.24 -19.09 -5.39
N LEU A 30 13.60 -19.67 -6.41
CA LEU A 30 12.86 -18.89 -7.41
C LEU A 30 11.59 -18.26 -6.82
N SER A 31 10.83 -18.98 -5.99
CA SER A 31 9.61 -18.42 -5.38
C SER A 31 9.92 -17.27 -4.42
N ALA A 32 10.99 -17.40 -3.64
CA ALA A 32 11.48 -16.32 -2.77
C ALA A 32 11.97 -15.11 -3.58
N GLN A 33 12.63 -15.32 -4.72
CA GLN A 33 13.03 -14.23 -5.61
C GLN A 33 11.84 -13.49 -6.21
N VAL A 34 10.82 -14.22 -6.68
CA VAL A 34 9.58 -13.61 -7.20
C VAL A 34 8.88 -12.81 -6.11
N GLU A 35 8.82 -13.33 -4.89
CA GLU A 35 8.23 -12.63 -3.75
C GLU A 35 8.97 -11.32 -3.43
N GLN A 36 10.30 -11.36 -3.33
CA GLN A 36 11.10 -10.16 -3.11
C GLN A 36 10.93 -9.13 -4.23
N GLN A 37 10.81 -9.60 -5.48
CA GLN A 37 10.53 -8.72 -6.61
C GLN A 37 9.16 -8.04 -6.49
N ARG A 38 8.12 -8.75 -6.04
CA ARG A 38 6.78 -8.18 -5.81
C ARG A 38 6.81 -7.13 -4.71
N ILE A 39 7.43 -7.43 -3.57
CA ILE A 39 7.62 -6.47 -2.47
C ILE A 39 8.33 -5.20 -2.97
N SER A 40 9.44 -5.36 -3.70
CA SER A 40 10.18 -4.22 -4.25
C SER A 40 9.36 -3.41 -5.26
N THR A 41 8.56 -4.08 -6.10
CA THR A 41 7.68 -3.44 -7.07
C THR A 41 6.58 -2.64 -6.37
N THR A 42 5.96 -3.20 -5.33
CA THR A 42 4.95 -2.52 -4.52
C THR A 42 5.53 -1.32 -3.79
N GLN A 43 6.71 -1.44 -3.17
CA GLN A 43 7.38 -0.31 -2.52
C GLN A 43 7.65 0.84 -3.50
N LYS A 44 8.12 0.52 -4.71
CA LYS A 44 8.32 1.53 -5.77
C LYS A 44 7.01 2.20 -6.17
N ALA A 45 5.92 1.44 -6.32
CA ALA A 45 4.61 1.99 -6.62
C ALA A 45 4.11 2.93 -5.50
N LEU A 46 4.30 2.54 -4.23
CA LEU A 46 3.95 3.37 -3.08
C LEU A 46 4.76 4.69 -3.04
N ASP A 47 6.05 4.65 -3.38
CA ASP A 47 6.87 5.86 -3.49
C ASP A 47 6.46 6.75 -4.67
N GLU A 48 6.10 6.17 -5.81
CA GLU A 48 5.53 6.91 -6.96
C GLU A 48 4.22 7.61 -6.58
N ILE A 49 3.33 6.93 -5.83
CA ILE A 49 2.08 7.49 -5.32
C ILE A 49 2.36 8.68 -4.38
N LYS A 50 3.36 8.58 -3.50
CA LYS A 50 3.74 9.70 -2.61
C LYS A 50 4.16 10.93 -3.39
N GLU A 51 4.98 10.78 -4.41
CA GLU A 51 5.39 11.90 -5.26
C GLU A 51 4.21 12.44 -6.08
N ALA A 52 3.31 11.58 -6.56
CA ALA A 52 2.09 12.00 -7.26
C ALA A 52 1.13 12.80 -6.37
N LEU A 53 0.98 12.41 -5.09
CA LEU A 53 0.18 13.16 -4.11
C LEU A 53 0.74 14.57 -3.85
N ILE A 54 2.06 14.68 -3.68
CA ILE A 54 2.74 15.98 -3.53
C ILE A 54 2.56 16.81 -4.81
N GLY A 55 2.74 16.19 -5.98
CA GLY A 55 2.53 16.81 -7.28
C GLY A 55 1.11 17.35 -7.45
N TYR A 56 0.11 16.53 -7.11
CA TYR A 56 -1.29 16.94 -7.12
C TYR A 56 -1.51 18.18 -6.25
N ALA A 57 -1.10 18.14 -4.97
CA ALA A 57 -1.28 19.26 -4.06
C ALA A 57 -0.60 20.54 -4.55
N SER A 58 0.58 20.42 -5.16
CA SER A 58 1.31 21.54 -5.74
C SER A 58 0.65 22.14 -7.00
N ASN A 59 -0.25 21.41 -7.66
CA ASN A 59 -0.97 21.91 -8.82
C ASN A 59 -2.28 22.61 -8.43
N GLN A 60 -2.81 22.31 -7.24
CA GLN A 60 -4.06 22.90 -6.77
C GLN A 60 -3.90 24.36 -6.32
N THR A 61 -4.98 25.13 -6.48
CA THR A 61 -5.04 26.53 -6.03
C THR A 61 -6.42 26.80 -5.41
N PRO A 62 -6.56 26.80 -4.07
CA PRO A 62 -5.51 26.63 -3.04
C PRO A 62 -5.04 25.16 -2.87
N PRO A 63 -3.86 24.90 -2.23
CA PRO A 63 -3.27 23.56 -2.17
C PRO A 63 -4.10 22.60 -1.33
N HIS A 64 -4.34 21.39 -1.83
CA HIS A 64 -5.01 20.31 -1.11
C HIS A 64 -4.61 18.96 -1.69
N LEU A 65 -4.63 17.92 -0.87
CA LEU A 65 -4.49 16.54 -1.30
C LEU A 65 -5.81 16.04 -1.89
N PRO A 66 -5.78 15.03 -2.77
CA PRO A 66 -7.01 14.49 -3.31
C PRO A 66 -7.82 13.78 -2.22
N CYS A 67 -9.13 13.72 -2.40
CA CYS A 67 -9.97 12.87 -1.56
C CYS A 67 -9.81 11.40 -1.94
N PRO A 68 -10.00 10.45 -1.01
CA PRO A 68 -10.00 9.03 -1.35
C PRO A 68 -11.07 8.71 -2.40
N ASP A 69 -10.81 7.69 -3.22
CA ASP A 69 -11.85 7.00 -3.99
C ASP A 69 -12.61 6.09 -3.02
N LYS A 70 -13.91 6.31 -2.88
CA LYS A 70 -14.70 5.61 -1.89
C LYS A 70 -14.91 4.15 -2.33
N THR A 71 -14.99 3.26 -1.35
CA THR A 71 -15.18 1.83 -1.62
C THR A 71 -16.65 1.40 -1.57
N THR A 72 -17.55 2.28 -1.09
CA THR A 72 -18.98 1.99 -0.91
C THR A 72 -19.87 2.98 -1.65
N ALA A 73 -21.09 2.57 -1.98
CA ALA A 73 -22.03 3.42 -2.72
C ALA A 73 -22.60 4.61 -1.91
N ALA A 74 -22.21 4.80 -0.64
CA ALA A 74 -22.70 5.89 0.19
C ALA A 74 -22.14 7.26 -0.26
N GLY A 75 -22.94 8.32 -0.13
CA GLY A 75 -22.54 9.69 -0.49
C GLY A 75 -22.42 9.95 -2.00
N PRO A 76 -22.03 11.17 -2.41
CA PRO A 76 -21.83 11.53 -3.82
C PRO A 76 -20.66 10.78 -4.45
N GLY A 77 -20.60 10.77 -5.79
CA GLY A 77 -19.55 10.09 -6.55
C GLY A 77 -19.78 8.59 -6.75
N THR A 78 -18.81 7.90 -7.37
CA THR A 78 -18.93 6.49 -7.79
C THR A 78 -17.89 5.66 -7.06
N ALA A 79 -18.31 4.55 -6.45
CA ALA A 79 -17.37 3.73 -5.71
C ALA A 79 -16.43 2.94 -6.62
N ASN A 80 -15.14 2.91 -6.29
CA ASN A 80 -14.10 2.12 -6.94
C ASN A 80 -13.88 2.49 -8.42
N ASP A 81 -14.06 3.76 -8.80
CA ASP A 81 -13.78 4.24 -10.15
C ASP A 81 -12.39 4.90 -10.28
N GLY A 82 -11.67 5.03 -9.17
CA GLY A 82 -10.34 5.63 -9.11
C GLY A 82 -10.34 7.15 -9.17
N VAL A 83 -11.52 7.78 -9.12
CA VAL A 83 -11.67 9.22 -9.05
C VAL A 83 -11.88 9.61 -7.59
N GLU A 84 -11.27 10.70 -7.17
CA GLU A 84 -11.49 11.23 -5.83
C GLU A 84 -12.96 11.59 -5.55
N ASP A 85 -13.45 11.25 -4.36
CA ASP A 85 -14.83 11.53 -3.97
C ASP A 85 -14.92 12.61 -2.88
N PHE A 86 -15.51 13.76 -3.25
CA PHE A 86 -15.80 14.86 -2.35
C PHE A 86 -17.20 15.41 -2.57
N THR A 87 -17.72 16.12 -1.58
CA THR A 87 -19.01 16.83 -1.66
C THR A 87 -18.78 18.24 -2.21
N PRO A 88 -19.21 18.59 -3.44
CA PRO A 88 -18.88 19.88 -4.03
C PRO A 88 -19.42 21.09 -3.26
N ALA A 89 -20.55 20.94 -2.58
CA ALA A 89 -21.17 22.00 -1.80
C ALA A 89 -20.35 22.41 -0.56
N THR A 90 -19.56 21.50 -0.01
CA THR A 90 -18.76 21.74 1.20
C THR A 90 -17.26 21.72 0.93
N GLY A 91 -16.82 21.05 -0.14
CA GLY A 91 -15.40 20.83 -0.44
C GLY A 91 -14.73 19.82 0.50
N ILE A 92 -15.52 18.97 1.17
CA ILE A 92 -15.04 17.94 2.11
C ILE A 92 -15.14 16.56 1.45
N CYS A 93 -14.16 15.70 1.70
CA CYS A 93 -14.17 14.32 1.23
C CYS A 93 -15.40 13.54 1.72
N VAL A 94 -15.88 12.60 0.90
CA VAL A 94 -17.00 11.73 1.29
C VAL A 94 -16.58 10.77 2.40
N THR A 95 -15.35 10.28 2.33
CA THR A 95 -14.69 9.46 3.36
C THR A 95 -13.28 9.99 3.61
N SER A 96 -12.72 9.76 4.80
CA SER A 96 -11.31 10.07 5.12
C SER A 96 -10.35 8.97 4.67
N GLU A 97 -10.87 7.82 4.27
CA GLU A 97 -10.10 6.69 3.76
C GLU A 97 -10.86 5.95 2.65
N GLY A 98 -10.12 5.22 1.84
CA GLY A 98 -10.64 4.47 0.70
C GLY A 98 -9.52 3.92 -0.15
N ASN A 99 -9.78 3.70 -1.43
CA ASN A 99 -8.72 3.43 -2.38
C ASN A 99 -7.96 4.73 -2.67
N ILE A 100 -6.69 4.60 -3.06
CA ILE A 100 -5.98 5.69 -3.71
C ILE A 100 -6.79 6.12 -4.96
N PRO A 101 -7.04 7.41 -5.22
CA PRO A 101 -7.75 7.85 -6.41
C PRO A 101 -6.80 7.77 -7.62
N TRP A 102 -6.56 6.54 -8.10
CA TRP A 102 -5.52 6.22 -9.07
C TRP A 102 -5.74 6.91 -10.43
N ALA A 103 -6.98 7.09 -10.85
CA ALA A 103 -7.33 7.76 -12.10
C ALA A 103 -7.14 9.28 -11.96
N THR A 104 -7.46 9.87 -10.80
CA THR A 104 -7.17 11.28 -10.51
C THR A 104 -5.66 11.56 -10.47
N LEU A 105 -4.88 10.64 -9.90
CA LEU A 105 -3.43 10.80 -9.75
C LEU A 105 -2.61 10.33 -10.95
N GLY A 106 -3.18 9.50 -11.84
CA GLY A 106 -2.46 8.90 -12.95
C GLY A 106 -1.41 7.87 -12.53
N VAL A 107 -1.71 7.10 -11.48
CA VAL A 107 -0.81 6.10 -10.87
C VAL A 107 -1.37 4.68 -11.00
N SER A 108 -0.59 3.67 -10.61
CA SER A 108 -1.07 2.28 -10.56
C SER A 108 -2.27 2.15 -9.63
N ASP A 109 -3.25 1.35 -10.05
CA ASP A 109 -4.48 1.10 -9.33
C ASP A 109 -4.36 -0.08 -8.35
N VAL A 110 -3.32 -0.92 -8.50
CA VAL A 110 -3.05 -2.09 -7.64
C VAL A 110 -1.58 -2.21 -7.23
N ASP A 111 -1.35 -2.99 -6.18
CA ASP A 111 -0.04 -3.55 -5.84
C ASP A 111 0.34 -4.75 -6.74
N ALA A 112 1.52 -5.32 -6.50
CA ALA A 112 2.05 -6.45 -7.27
C ALA A 112 1.27 -7.77 -7.10
N TRP A 113 0.29 -7.85 -6.18
CA TRP A 113 -0.58 -9.01 -5.96
C TRP A 113 -2.01 -8.78 -6.49
N GLY A 114 -2.33 -7.57 -6.98
CA GLY A 114 -3.62 -7.24 -7.58
C GLY A 114 -4.64 -6.67 -6.59
N SER A 115 -4.20 -6.27 -5.40
CA SER A 115 -5.04 -5.57 -4.42
C SER A 115 -4.97 -4.07 -4.63
N ARG A 116 -6.11 -3.37 -4.49
CA ARG A 116 -6.15 -1.90 -4.50
C ARG A 116 -5.32 -1.35 -3.36
N ILE A 117 -4.59 -0.25 -3.63
CA ILE A 117 -3.82 0.47 -2.62
C ILE A 117 -4.78 1.28 -1.75
N HIS A 118 -4.71 1.08 -0.44
CA HIS A 118 -5.45 1.87 0.54
C HIS A 118 -4.83 3.25 0.70
N TYR A 119 -5.67 4.27 0.85
CA TYR A 119 -5.30 5.65 1.08
C TYR A 119 -6.14 6.24 2.20
N SER A 120 -5.46 6.77 3.22
CA SER A 120 -6.07 7.52 4.32
C SER A 120 -5.47 8.91 4.38
N VAL A 121 -6.33 9.92 4.53
CA VAL A 121 -5.92 11.33 4.54
C VAL A 121 -6.58 12.07 5.69
N THR A 122 -5.78 12.88 6.37
CA THR A 122 -6.27 13.80 7.39
C THR A 122 -7.19 14.85 6.73
N PRO A 123 -8.44 15.02 7.17
CA PRO A 123 -9.40 15.92 6.52
C PRO A 123 -8.92 17.36 6.31
N ALA A 124 -8.10 17.88 7.23
CA ALA A 124 -7.52 19.22 7.11
C ALA A 124 -6.63 19.40 5.87
N PHE A 125 -6.07 18.32 5.32
CA PHE A 125 -5.17 18.37 4.17
C PHE A 125 -5.87 18.08 2.83
N SER A 126 -7.02 17.43 2.84
CA SER A 126 -7.79 17.10 1.62
C SER A 126 -9.01 17.99 1.39
N SER A 127 -9.39 18.80 2.40
CA SER A 127 -10.44 19.82 2.25
C SER A 127 -10.06 20.86 1.21
N ARG A 128 -11.03 21.27 0.39
CA ARG A 128 -10.90 22.27 -0.68
C ARG A 128 -12.01 23.31 -0.61
N SER A 129 -11.86 24.41 -1.35
CA SER A 129 -12.89 25.45 -1.45
C SER A 129 -14.27 24.84 -1.76
N PRO A 130 -15.34 25.20 -1.03
CA PRO A 130 -15.44 26.34 -0.10
C PRO A 130 -14.88 26.13 1.32
N ALA A 131 -14.48 24.91 1.70
CA ALA A 131 -13.78 24.68 2.96
C ALA A 131 -12.35 25.25 2.93
N ALA A 132 -11.79 25.47 4.11
CA ALA A 132 -10.41 25.91 4.24
C ALA A 132 -9.47 24.78 3.81
N THR A 133 -8.47 25.14 3.01
CA THR A 133 -7.33 24.27 2.69
C THR A 133 -6.29 24.29 3.81
N PHE A 134 -5.33 23.36 3.76
CA PHE A 134 -4.27 23.33 4.74
C PHE A 134 -3.32 24.53 4.64
N SER A 135 -2.61 24.77 5.73
CA SER A 135 -1.56 25.78 5.90
C SER A 135 -0.41 25.22 6.73
N LEU A 136 0.64 26.01 6.98
CA LEU A 136 1.73 25.63 7.87
C LEU A 136 1.31 25.40 9.34
N ALA A 137 0.09 25.80 9.72
CA ALA A 137 -0.48 25.53 11.04
C ALA A 137 -1.31 24.24 11.08
N SER A 138 -1.53 23.58 9.94
CA SER A 138 -2.33 22.36 9.86
C SER A 138 -1.56 21.17 10.44
N THR A 139 -2.26 20.36 11.23
CA THR A 139 -1.71 19.17 11.89
C THR A 139 -2.37 17.92 11.33
N GLY A 140 -1.57 16.90 11.00
CA GLY A 140 -2.09 15.59 10.65
C GLY A 140 -2.76 14.92 11.85
N THR A 141 -3.58 13.91 11.61
CA THR A 141 -4.26 13.13 12.68
C THR A 141 -3.88 11.67 12.68
N LEU A 142 -3.23 11.17 11.63
CA LEU A 142 -2.92 9.76 11.47
C LEU A 142 -1.63 9.39 12.22
N ASN A 143 -1.59 8.18 12.77
CA ASN A 143 -0.45 7.61 13.47
C ASN A 143 -0.02 6.31 12.80
N VAL A 144 1.28 6.05 12.80
CA VAL A 144 1.87 4.78 12.39
C VAL A 144 2.54 4.18 13.62
N CYS A 145 2.12 2.99 14.01
CA CYS A 145 2.48 2.32 15.24
C CYS A 145 3.23 1.02 14.95
N GLN A 146 4.03 0.55 15.91
CA GLN A 146 4.76 -0.72 15.76
C GLN A 146 3.84 -1.94 15.88
N THR A 147 2.75 -1.82 16.65
CA THR A 147 1.73 -2.86 16.87
C THR A 147 0.35 -2.21 17.03
N SER A 148 -0.70 -3.02 16.93
CA SER A 148 -2.11 -2.63 17.11
C SER A 148 -2.43 -1.98 18.46
N ALA A 149 -1.65 -2.26 19.51
CA ALA A 149 -1.82 -1.59 20.81
C ALA A 149 -1.39 -0.11 20.79
N CYS A 150 -0.62 0.30 19.78
CA CYS A 150 -0.10 1.65 19.57
C CYS A 150 0.57 2.30 20.81
N THR A 151 1.29 1.51 21.61
CA THR A 151 2.09 2.03 22.73
C THR A 151 3.42 2.63 22.27
N THR A 152 3.94 2.19 21.12
CA THR A 152 5.13 2.73 20.46
C THR A 152 4.74 3.22 19.07
N THR A 153 4.97 4.52 18.82
CA THR A 153 4.72 5.16 17.53
C THR A 153 6.01 5.27 16.71
N ILE A 154 5.90 4.96 15.43
CA ILE A 154 6.93 5.14 14.40
C ILE A 154 6.80 6.54 13.79
N ALA A 155 5.56 6.97 13.56
CA ALA A 155 5.22 8.32 13.12
C ALA A 155 3.90 8.77 13.75
N THR A 156 3.75 10.07 14.00
CA THR A 156 2.54 10.66 14.57
C THR A 156 2.13 11.91 13.81
N LEU A 157 0.82 12.21 13.85
CA LEU A 157 0.24 13.40 13.25
C LEU A 157 0.61 13.56 11.76
N VAL A 158 0.64 12.44 11.02
CA VAL A 158 0.96 12.46 9.59
C VAL A 158 -0.29 12.81 8.77
N PRO A 159 -0.16 13.62 7.70
CA PRO A 159 -1.26 13.96 6.82
C PRO A 159 -1.85 12.76 6.08
N VAL A 160 -1.01 11.80 5.69
CA VAL A 160 -1.38 10.69 4.81
C VAL A 160 -0.73 9.39 5.25
N VAL A 161 -1.49 8.32 5.16
CA VAL A 161 -1.01 6.94 5.14
C VAL A 161 -1.43 6.27 3.83
N ILE A 162 -0.51 5.49 3.24
CA ILE A 162 -0.74 4.68 2.04
C ILE A 162 -0.32 3.25 2.38
N LEU A 163 -1.18 2.29 2.06
CA LEU A 163 -1.03 0.91 2.52
C LEU A 163 -1.29 -0.06 1.35
N SER A 164 -0.40 -1.03 1.19
CA SER A 164 -0.69 -2.28 0.48
C SER A 164 -0.94 -3.37 1.51
N TYR A 165 -2.00 -4.15 1.32
CA TYR A 165 -2.37 -5.29 2.16
C TYR A 165 -1.51 -6.54 1.92
N GLY A 166 -0.31 -6.34 1.37
CA GLY A 166 0.66 -7.41 1.16
C GLY A 166 0.20 -8.52 0.22
N LYS A 167 0.77 -9.69 0.41
CA LYS A 167 0.56 -10.87 -0.42
C LYS A 167 -0.80 -11.52 -0.15
N ASN A 168 -1.24 -11.52 1.10
CA ASN A 168 -2.52 -12.11 1.48
C ASN A 168 -3.70 -11.24 1.02
N GLY A 169 -3.50 -9.92 0.92
CA GLY A 169 -4.48 -8.97 0.44
C GLY A 169 -5.71 -8.86 1.35
N TYR A 170 -5.64 -9.28 2.62
CA TYR A 170 -6.78 -9.32 3.51
C TYR A 170 -7.35 -7.92 3.77
N GLY A 171 -8.68 -7.80 3.73
CA GLY A 171 -9.39 -6.52 3.83
C GLY A 171 -9.29 -5.59 2.61
N ALA A 172 -8.41 -5.88 1.64
CA ALA A 172 -8.29 -5.07 0.43
C ALA A 172 -9.52 -5.16 -0.47
N ILE A 173 -9.76 -4.11 -1.27
CA ILE A 173 -10.62 -4.22 -2.45
C ILE A 173 -9.79 -4.85 -3.59
N ASN A 174 -10.32 -5.88 -4.24
CA ASN A 174 -9.68 -6.47 -5.43
C ASN A 174 -10.13 -5.77 -6.72
N THR A 175 -9.50 -6.10 -7.85
CA THR A 175 -9.83 -5.54 -9.16
C THR A 175 -11.26 -5.82 -9.64
N ALA A 176 -11.96 -6.78 -9.04
CA ALA A 176 -13.38 -7.03 -9.29
C ALA A 176 -14.31 -6.16 -8.42
N GLY A 177 -13.77 -5.24 -7.61
CA GLY A 177 -14.52 -4.35 -6.75
C GLY A 177 -15.08 -5.01 -5.48
N SER A 178 -14.64 -6.23 -5.15
CA SER A 178 -15.06 -6.94 -3.95
C SER A 178 -14.01 -6.85 -2.85
N THR A 179 -14.45 -6.80 -1.59
CA THR A 179 -13.56 -6.87 -0.43
C THR A 179 -13.06 -8.30 -0.24
N ASN A 180 -11.75 -8.46 -0.10
CA ASN A 180 -11.10 -9.71 0.26
C ASN A 180 -11.44 -10.12 1.71
N PRO A 181 -11.21 -11.38 2.10
CA PRO A 181 -11.47 -11.84 3.47
C PRO A 181 -10.80 -10.94 4.51
N ALA A 182 -11.44 -10.79 5.67
CA ALA A 182 -10.86 -10.01 6.77
C ALA A 182 -9.61 -10.71 7.33
N PRO A 183 -8.60 -9.94 7.78
CA PRO A 183 -7.42 -10.51 8.42
C PRO A 183 -7.78 -11.13 9.77
N THR A 184 -6.90 -12.02 10.24
CA THR A 184 -7.07 -12.68 11.55
C THR A 184 -6.06 -12.19 12.59
N SER A 185 -4.94 -11.61 12.16
CA SER A 185 -3.96 -11.03 13.09
C SER A 185 -4.45 -9.66 13.56
N ALA A 186 -4.18 -9.33 14.83
CA ALA A 186 -4.59 -8.04 15.39
C ALA A 186 -3.92 -6.85 14.68
N ASP A 187 -2.70 -7.06 14.18
CA ASP A 187 -1.92 -6.01 13.53
C ASP A 187 -2.39 -5.72 12.09
N GLU A 188 -2.76 -6.74 11.30
CA GLU A 188 -3.38 -6.53 9.99
C GLU A 188 -4.83 -6.04 10.15
N LEU A 189 -5.55 -6.50 11.18
CA LEU A 189 -6.90 -6.00 11.47
C LEU A 189 -6.89 -4.50 11.75
N ALA A 190 -5.91 -4.00 12.49
CA ALA A 190 -5.74 -2.58 12.74
C ALA A 190 -5.52 -1.76 11.44
N ASN A 191 -5.01 -2.38 10.37
CA ASN A 191 -4.87 -1.74 9.06
C ASN A 191 -6.16 -1.77 8.21
N THR A 192 -7.26 -2.34 8.74
CA THR A 192 -8.57 -2.46 8.07
C THR A 192 -9.73 -1.86 8.87
N ASP A 193 -9.51 -1.42 10.10
CA ASP A 193 -10.58 -1.14 11.07
C ASP A 193 -11.11 0.31 11.06
N LEU A 194 -10.72 1.09 10.04
CA LEU A 194 -11.20 2.44 9.79
C LEU A 194 -10.85 3.47 10.89
N ASN A 195 -9.81 3.19 11.68
CA ASN A 195 -9.32 4.09 12.71
C ASN A 195 -8.13 4.96 12.20
N ILE A 196 -7.56 5.81 13.07
CA ILE A 196 -6.47 6.74 12.71
C ILE A 196 -5.05 6.19 12.97
N SER A 197 -4.92 4.93 13.35
CA SER A 197 -3.71 4.28 13.84
C SER A 197 -3.40 3.04 13.00
N PHE A 198 -2.41 3.15 12.14
CA PHE A 198 -1.96 2.09 11.25
C PHE A 198 -0.76 1.36 11.84
N VAL A 199 -0.61 0.07 11.55
CA VAL A 199 0.52 -0.75 12.02
C VAL A 199 1.52 -0.93 10.89
N SER A 200 2.79 -0.68 11.19
CA SER A 200 3.92 -0.94 10.30
C SER A 200 5.00 -1.70 11.05
N ARG A 201 5.28 -2.94 10.63
CA ARG A 201 6.36 -3.75 11.22
C ARG A 201 6.98 -4.71 10.22
N ALA A 202 8.01 -5.42 10.66
CA ALA A 202 8.63 -6.46 9.84
C ALA A 202 7.63 -7.58 9.52
N PRO A 203 7.65 -8.15 8.29
CA PRO A 203 6.75 -9.23 7.92
C PRO A 203 6.93 -10.48 8.78
N SER A 204 5.84 -11.19 9.01
CA SER A 204 5.84 -12.48 9.73
C SER A 204 4.87 -13.46 9.10
N ALA A 205 5.31 -14.71 9.00
CA ALA A 205 4.52 -15.78 8.40
C ALA A 205 3.28 -16.16 9.23
N SER A 206 2.33 -16.79 8.56
CA SER A 206 1.18 -17.42 9.21
C SER A 206 1.59 -18.36 10.34
N GLY A 207 0.90 -18.27 11.48
CA GLY A 207 1.19 -19.05 12.69
C GLY A 207 2.32 -18.49 13.58
N SER A 208 2.92 -17.35 13.22
CA SER A 208 3.81 -16.61 14.12
C SER A 208 3.08 -16.25 15.43
N PRO A 209 3.74 -16.31 16.61
CA PRO A 209 3.13 -15.88 17.88
C PRO A 209 2.65 -14.42 17.86
N ALA A 210 3.28 -13.57 17.05
CA ALA A 210 2.89 -12.17 16.85
C ALA A 210 1.76 -11.98 15.81
N GLY A 211 1.25 -13.08 15.24
CA GLY A 211 0.31 -13.05 14.13
C GLY A 211 0.99 -12.90 12.76
N GLU A 212 0.28 -13.28 11.71
CA GLU A 212 0.68 -13.01 10.32
C GLU A 212 0.69 -11.51 10.04
N PHE A 213 1.66 -11.05 9.26
CA PHE A 213 1.73 -9.65 8.82
C PHE A 213 2.57 -9.57 7.55
N ASP A 214 1.98 -9.11 6.47
CA ASP A 214 2.69 -8.81 5.21
C ASP A 214 2.34 -7.43 4.62
N ASP A 215 1.53 -6.65 5.33
CA ASP A 215 1.20 -5.26 4.99
C ASP A 215 2.43 -4.38 4.81
N ILE A 216 2.39 -3.54 3.77
CA ILE A 216 3.42 -2.55 3.47
C ILE A 216 2.81 -1.16 3.64
N VAL A 217 3.18 -0.50 4.74
CA VAL A 217 2.70 0.85 5.08
C VAL A 217 3.77 1.89 4.78
N THR A 218 3.37 2.97 4.11
CA THR A 218 4.17 4.19 3.94
C THR A 218 3.33 5.40 4.28
N TRP A 219 3.99 6.53 4.55
CA TRP A 219 3.31 7.77 4.91
C TRP A 219 4.02 8.99 4.32
N LEU A 220 3.29 10.09 4.25
CA LEU A 220 3.83 11.42 3.95
C LEU A 220 3.89 12.21 5.25
N SER A 221 5.07 12.70 5.64
CA SER A 221 5.19 13.55 6.82
C SER A 221 4.79 14.99 6.52
N THR A 222 4.27 15.71 7.53
CA THR A 222 3.88 17.12 7.41
C THR A 222 5.05 17.97 6.93
N GLY A 223 6.23 17.80 7.54
CA GLY A 223 7.42 18.58 7.17
C GLY A 223 7.88 18.35 5.73
N LEU A 224 7.72 17.15 5.17
CA LEU A 224 8.02 16.90 3.76
C LEU A 224 7.00 17.61 2.86
N LEU A 225 5.70 17.48 3.15
CA LEU A 225 4.65 18.14 2.38
C LEU A 225 4.81 19.66 2.42
N ASP A 226 4.99 20.25 3.59
CA ASP A 226 5.17 21.70 3.77
C ASP A 226 6.39 22.21 3.01
N ASN A 227 7.53 21.52 3.12
CA ASN A 227 8.75 21.90 2.40
C ASN A 227 8.52 21.93 0.88
N ARG A 228 7.79 20.95 0.35
CA ARG A 228 7.45 20.88 -1.08
C ARG A 228 6.46 21.98 -1.48
N MET A 229 5.48 22.30 -0.63
CA MET A 229 4.51 23.36 -0.90
C MET A 229 5.14 24.76 -0.84
N ILE A 230 6.05 25.01 0.10
CA ILE A 230 6.83 26.26 0.17
C ILE A 230 7.69 26.40 -1.09
N SER A 231 8.39 25.33 -1.49
CA SER A 231 9.21 25.31 -2.70
C SER A 231 8.40 25.58 -3.97
N ALA A 232 7.13 25.15 -3.99
CA ALA A 232 6.17 25.41 -5.06
C ALA A 232 5.42 26.75 -4.92
N GLN A 233 5.77 27.60 -3.94
CA GLN A 233 5.11 28.88 -3.65
C GLN A 233 3.60 28.77 -3.38
N LYS A 234 3.17 27.61 -2.84
CA LYS A 234 1.77 27.36 -2.46
C LYS A 234 1.48 27.70 -1.01
N LEU A 235 2.50 27.72 -0.16
CA LEU A 235 2.45 28.18 1.22
C LEU A 235 3.47 29.32 1.42
N PRO A 236 3.19 30.26 2.34
CA PRO A 236 4.07 31.40 2.61
C PRO A 236 5.40 31.00 3.27
#